data_AF-B3SGB5-F1
#
_entry.id   AF-B3SGB5-F1
#
_cell.length_a   1.000
_cell.length_b   1.000
_cell.length_c   1.000
_cell.angle_alpha   90.00
_cell.angle_beta   90.00
_cell.angle_gamma   90.00
#
_symmetry.space_group_name_H-M   'P 1'
#
loop_
_entity.id
_entity.type
_entity.pdbx_description
1 polymer ?
#
loop_
_entity_poly.entity_id
_entity_poly.type
_entity_poly.pdbx_seq_one_letter_code
_entity_poly.pdbx_strand_id
1 'polypeptide(L)'
;YRMLEVDNRCVVSCLLQMRGLITSDDVVHSWAIPSASVKADGVPGRTNQVGLCFLYPGVFYGQCSELCGVNHSFMPVCVEAVSSKVFSEWIMGNHNFNMNASSGFGNRNRSCLVFIGDKIYWVFYSMFRGTYFVVELYFKWWFYLLKFGIYWPVKFVFESTFSLTTWALNTSYSLVVWFVWFLSDPVDASTSAIVWLGGKAFSVIHFSVTSPVMAFVWLTKKVWSLTCLVANLPFVVFDAWMNCMSSFSDNETKQWVVMQVARSSEVFYKAMVEYYSKK
;
A
#
# COMPACT_ATOMS: atom_id res chain seq x y z
N TYR A 1 -0.57 33.81 -8.45
CA TYR A 1 0.88 34.03 -8.29
C TYR A 1 1.30 35.34 -8.95
N ARG A 2 1.08 36.51 -8.32
CA ARG A 2 1.33 37.81 -8.97
C ARG A 2 2.83 38.20 -9.05
N MET A 3 3.63 37.75 -8.08
CA MET A 3 5.02 38.18 -7.87
C MET A 3 6.01 37.01 -7.65
N LEU A 4 5.56 35.78 -7.90
CA LEU A 4 6.32 34.56 -7.63
C LEU A 4 6.64 33.75 -8.89
N GLU A 5 5.88 33.97 -9.98
CA GLU A 5 6.14 33.28 -11.25
C GLU A 5 7.35 33.89 -11.96
N VAL A 6 8.03 33.04 -12.71
CA VAL A 6 9.19 33.38 -13.54
C VAL A 6 8.99 32.79 -14.92
N ASP A 7 9.63 33.38 -15.93
CA ASP A 7 9.54 32.88 -17.30
C ASP A 7 10.19 31.50 -17.46
N ASN A 8 11.35 31.30 -16.84
CA ASN A 8 12.12 30.06 -16.87
C ASN A 8 12.27 29.49 -15.47
N ARG A 9 11.59 28.38 -15.21
CA ARG A 9 11.67 27.68 -13.93
C ARG A 9 12.94 26.83 -13.87
N CYS A 10 13.51 26.74 -12.67
CA CYS A 10 14.60 25.80 -12.42
C CYS A 10 14.02 24.39 -12.29
N VAL A 11 14.16 23.58 -13.35
CA VAL A 11 13.66 22.20 -13.37
C VAL A 11 14.65 21.30 -12.62
N VAL A 12 14.15 20.46 -11.72
CA VAL A 12 14.94 19.54 -10.91
C VAL A 12 14.27 18.16 -10.84
N SER A 13 15.03 17.10 -10.57
CA SER A 13 14.45 15.78 -10.35
C SER A 13 13.93 15.63 -8.91
N CYS A 14 12.73 15.08 -8.75
CA CYS A 14 12.30 14.52 -7.48
C CYS A 14 13.09 13.24 -7.16
N LEU A 15 13.21 12.91 -5.87
CA LEU A 15 13.87 11.71 -5.33
C LEU A 15 15.31 11.55 -5.84
N LEU A 16 15.98 12.64 -6.16
CA LEU A 16 17.39 12.66 -6.56
C LEU A 16 18.14 13.58 -5.61
N GLN A 17 19.27 13.10 -5.08
CA GLN A 17 20.13 13.94 -4.27
C GLN A 17 20.98 14.84 -5.17
N MET A 18 20.74 16.14 -5.07
CA MET A 18 21.40 17.18 -5.86
C MET A 18 22.21 18.10 -4.96
N ARG A 19 23.17 18.80 -5.57
CA ARG A 19 24.00 19.81 -4.91
C ARG A 19 23.77 21.14 -5.62
N GLY A 20 23.21 22.11 -4.90
CA GLY A 20 23.13 23.50 -5.34
C GLY A 20 24.41 24.23 -4.97
N LEU A 21 24.97 24.98 -5.91
CA LEU A 21 26.07 25.92 -5.69
C LEU A 21 25.52 27.33 -5.89
N ILE A 22 25.56 28.14 -4.84
CA ILE A 22 24.94 29.46 -4.80
C ILE A 22 26.04 30.50 -4.58
N THR A 23 26.06 31.50 -5.44
CA THR A 23 26.98 32.64 -5.40
C THR A 23 26.24 33.87 -5.93
N SER A 24 26.84 35.04 -5.78
CA SER A 24 26.40 36.24 -6.47
C SER A 24 27.56 36.85 -7.26
N ASP A 25 27.24 37.70 -8.24
CA ASP A 25 28.18 38.47 -9.04
C ASP A 25 28.25 39.95 -8.61
N ASP A 26 27.14 40.53 -8.14
CA ASP A 26 27.03 41.95 -7.82
C ASP A 26 27.04 42.23 -6.31
N VAL A 27 25.93 41.98 -5.62
CA VAL A 27 25.70 42.25 -4.19
C VAL A 27 25.27 40.96 -3.49
N VAL A 28 25.09 41.00 -2.18
CA VAL A 28 24.58 39.82 -1.47
C VAL A 28 23.11 39.59 -1.83
N HIS A 29 22.79 38.36 -2.21
CA HIS A 29 21.41 37.87 -2.36
C HIS A 29 21.21 36.64 -1.48
N SER A 30 19.99 36.11 -1.43
CA SER A 30 19.75 34.82 -0.76
C SER A 30 18.76 33.98 -1.54
N TRP A 31 19.20 32.78 -1.92
CA TRP A 31 18.37 31.79 -2.61
C TRP A 31 17.58 31.00 -1.57
N ALA A 32 16.30 31.32 -1.45
CA ALA A 32 15.43 30.76 -0.42
C ALA A 32 14.15 30.16 -1.01
N ILE A 33 13.84 28.93 -0.61
CA ILE A 33 12.60 28.21 -0.94
C ILE A 33 12.00 27.72 0.37
N PRO A 34 11.05 28.47 0.97
CA PRO A 34 10.52 28.15 2.29
C PRO A 34 9.92 26.75 2.41
N SER A 35 9.18 26.29 1.39
CA SER A 35 8.54 24.97 1.36
C SER A 35 9.53 23.80 1.29
N ALA A 36 10.77 24.06 0.85
CA ALA A 36 11.85 23.08 0.83
C ALA A 36 12.80 23.24 2.03
N SER A 37 12.54 24.20 2.93
CA SER A 37 13.41 24.56 4.05
C SER A 37 14.85 24.87 3.63
N VAL A 38 15.01 25.45 2.44
CA VAL A 38 16.33 25.86 1.92
C VAL A 38 16.44 27.37 1.97
N LYS A 39 17.52 27.86 2.57
CA LYS A 39 18.00 29.24 2.47
C LYS A 39 19.52 29.22 2.44
N ALA A 40 20.12 29.84 1.43
CA ALA A 40 21.55 30.07 1.40
C ALA A 40 21.88 31.36 0.67
N ASP A 41 22.83 32.10 1.24
CA ASP A 41 23.19 33.42 0.74
C ASP A 41 24.14 33.29 -0.45
N GLY A 42 23.88 34.06 -1.50
CA GLY A 42 24.81 34.26 -2.59
C GLY A 42 25.70 35.46 -2.27
N VAL A 43 26.92 35.20 -1.83
CA VAL A 43 27.89 36.25 -1.47
C VAL A 43 28.91 36.39 -2.60
N PRO A 44 29.15 37.60 -3.14
CA PRO A 44 30.17 37.81 -4.16
C PRO A 44 31.55 37.29 -3.71
N GLY A 45 32.21 36.52 -4.56
CA GLY A 45 33.51 35.91 -4.27
C GLY A 45 33.48 34.68 -3.34
N ARG A 46 32.29 34.15 -2.99
CA ARG A 46 32.14 32.89 -2.23
C ARG A 46 31.08 31.99 -2.85
N THR A 47 31.39 30.70 -3.00
CA THR A 47 30.43 29.70 -3.47
C THR A 47 29.92 28.87 -2.30
N ASN A 48 28.66 29.07 -1.92
CA ASN A 48 27.99 28.29 -0.90
C ASN A 48 27.38 27.02 -1.49
N GLN A 49 27.50 25.91 -0.77
CA GLN A 49 26.96 24.61 -1.19
C GLN A 49 25.75 24.22 -0.34
N VAL A 50 24.67 23.78 -0.98
CA VAL A 50 23.48 23.24 -0.32
C VAL A 50 23.09 21.90 -0.91
N GLY A 51 22.68 20.95 -0.07
CA GLY A 51 22.07 19.70 -0.51
C GLY A 51 20.60 19.90 -0.84
N LEU A 52 20.16 19.45 -2.01
CA LEU A 52 18.78 19.54 -2.47
C LEU A 52 18.22 18.14 -2.68
N CYS A 53 17.08 17.84 -2.07
CA CYS A 53 16.35 16.59 -2.30
C CYS A 53 14.85 16.85 -2.19
N PHE A 54 14.13 16.80 -3.31
CA PHE A 54 12.69 17.01 -3.35
C PHE A 54 11.97 15.67 -3.29
N LEU A 55 11.12 15.45 -2.28
CA LEU A 55 10.49 14.14 -2.05
C LEU A 55 9.27 13.87 -2.94
N TYR A 56 8.66 14.91 -3.50
CA TYR A 56 7.46 14.82 -4.33
C TYR A 56 7.55 15.79 -5.51
N PRO A 57 6.88 15.48 -6.64
CA PRO A 57 6.82 16.39 -7.77
C PRO A 57 5.91 17.59 -7.47
N GLY A 58 6.25 18.75 -8.01
CA GLY A 58 5.49 19.98 -7.78
C GLY A 58 6.29 21.24 -8.10
N VAL A 59 5.62 22.39 -7.98
CA VAL A 59 6.23 23.72 -8.17
C VAL A 59 6.44 24.37 -6.81
N PHE A 60 7.68 24.74 -6.51
CA PHE A 60 8.12 25.35 -5.28
C PHE A 60 8.53 26.79 -5.53
N TYR A 61 7.95 27.70 -4.76
CA TYR A 61 8.20 29.14 -4.89
C TYR A 61 9.09 29.66 -3.77
N GLY A 62 9.86 30.67 -4.11
CA GLY A 62 10.80 31.34 -3.23
C GLY A 62 10.94 32.81 -3.61
N GLN A 63 11.57 33.58 -2.74
CA GLN A 63 11.97 34.97 -3.00
C GLN A 63 13.34 35.24 -2.39
N CYS A 64 14.00 36.28 -2.88
CA CYS A 64 15.23 36.76 -2.26
C CYS A 64 14.98 37.06 -0.78
N SER A 65 15.83 36.51 0.09
CA SER A 65 15.71 36.65 1.55
C SER A 65 16.85 37.46 2.18
N GLU A 66 17.59 38.22 1.38
CA GLU A 66 18.65 39.14 1.81
C GLU A 66 18.57 40.43 1.00
N LEU A 67 18.60 41.60 1.67
CA LEU A 67 18.32 42.89 1.04
C LEU A 67 19.38 43.23 -0.02
N CYS A 68 18.96 43.27 -1.29
CA CYS A 68 19.85 43.43 -2.44
C CYS A 68 19.59 44.68 -3.30
N GLY A 69 18.80 45.65 -2.80
CA GLY A 69 18.53 46.93 -3.46
C GLY A 69 17.04 47.17 -3.77
N VAL A 70 16.77 48.10 -4.71
CA VAL A 70 15.41 48.61 -4.98
C VAL A 70 14.46 47.51 -5.46
N ASN A 71 14.96 46.57 -6.28
CA ASN A 71 14.15 45.50 -6.85
C ASN A 71 14.19 44.19 -6.03
N HIS A 72 14.60 44.27 -4.77
CA HIS A 72 14.77 43.09 -3.90
C HIS A 72 13.54 42.17 -3.84
N SER A 73 12.33 42.73 -3.82
CA SER A 73 11.07 41.97 -3.80
C SER A 73 10.60 41.45 -5.17
N PHE A 74 11.29 41.82 -6.25
CA PHE A 74 10.92 41.52 -7.64
C PHE A 74 11.83 40.48 -8.31
N MET A 75 12.58 39.70 -7.52
CA MET A 75 13.41 38.59 -7.99
C MET A 75 12.97 37.26 -7.35
N PRO A 76 11.82 36.69 -7.77
CA PRO A 76 11.36 35.42 -7.24
C PRO A 76 12.19 34.23 -7.75
N VAL A 77 12.10 33.13 -7.01
CA VAL A 77 12.68 31.84 -7.36
C VAL A 77 11.53 30.86 -7.60
N CYS A 78 11.58 30.11 -8.71
CA CYS A 78 10.64 29.04 -8.97
C CYS A 78 11.39 27.76 -9.36
N VAL A 79 11.14 26.70 -8.61
CA VAL A 79 11.72 25.37 -8.84
C VAL A 79 10.60 24.39 -9.17
N GLU A 80 10.75 23.65 -10.26
CA GLU A 80 9.80 22.62 -10.66
C GLU A 80 10.44 21.24 -10.48
N ALA A 81 9.97 20.48 -9.50
CA ALA A 81 10.41 19.10 -9.29
C ALA A 81 9.57 18.16 -10.16
N VAL A 82 10.23 17.44 -11.06
CA VAL A 82 9.62 16.46 -11.96
C VAL A 82 10.22 15.07 -11.73
N SER A 83 9.59 14.02 -12.24
CA SER A 83 10.15 12.67 -12.15
C SER A 83 11.53 12.57 -12.83
N SER A 84 12.42 11.68 -12.35
CA SER A 84 13.76 11.52 -12.92
C SER A 84 13.77 11.18 -14.41
N LYS A 85 12.74 10.48 -14.90
CA LYS A 85 12.57 10.20 -16.34
C LYS A 85 12.33 11.49 -17.14
N VAL A 86 11.34 12.28 -16.72
CA VAL A 86 11.01 13.57 -17.37
C VAL A 86 12.19 14.53 -17.27
N PHE A 87 12.87 14.57 -16.14
CA PHE A 87 14.08 15.38 -15.96
C PHE A 87 15.19 14.97 -16.93
N SER A 88 15.43 13.66 -17.10
CA SER A 88 16.43 13.15 -18.04
C SER A 88 16.10 13.56 -19.47
N GLU A 89 14.84 13.38 -19.90
CA GLU A 89 14.36 13.78 -21.22
C GLU A 89 14.50 15.29 -21.44
N TRP A 90 14.19 16.10 -20.42
CA TRP A 90 14.34 17.56 -20.48
C TRP A 90 15.81 17.98 -20.64
N ILE A 91 16.74 17.39 -19.89
CA ILE A 91 18.18 17.65 -20.05
C ILE A 91 18.64 17.25 -21.45
N MET A 92 18.31 16.05 -21.90
CA MET A 92 18.70 15.54 -23.23
C MET A 92 18.13 16.42 -24.35
N GLY A 93 16.89 16.87 -24.20
CA GLY A 93 16.21 17.79 -25.11
C GLY A 93 16.94 19.14 -25.21
N ASN A 94 17.23 19.76 -24.06
CA ASN A 94 17.95 21.04 -24.01
C ASN A 94 19.40 20.92 -24.50
N HIS A 95 20.09 19.83 -24.17
CA HIS A 95 21.43 19.59 -24.67
C HIS A 95 21.43 19.44 -26.20
N ASN A 96 20.51 18.66 -26.77
CA ASN A 96 20.35 18.55 -28.22
C ASN A 96 19.95 19.88 -28.86
N PHE A 97 19.04 20.64 -28.23
CA PHE A 97 18.66 21.97 -28.73
C PHE A 97 19.86 22.92 -28.77
N ASN A 98 20.67 22.97 -27.71
CA ASN A 98 21.86 23.83 -27.66
C ASN A 98 22.95 23.38 -28.66
N MET A 99 23.12 22.08 -28.86
CA MET A 99 24.05 21.52 -29.86
C MET A 99 23.55 21.73 -31.30
N ASN A 100 22.24 21.72 -31.53
CA ASN A 100 21.63 21.97 -32.84
C ASN A 100 21.43 23.47 -33.11
N ALA A 101 21.36 24.32 -32.08
CA ALA A 101 21.36 25.78 -32.22
C ALA A 101 22.74 26.29 -32.69
N SER A 102 23.81 25.60 -32.31
CA SER A 102 25.15 25.80 -32.88
C SER A 102 25.36 25.08 -34.23
N SER A 103 24.44 24.19 -34.63
CA SER A 103 24.45 23.48 -35.92
C SER A 103 23.09 23.49 -36.62
N GLY A 104 22.67 24.66 -37.10
CA GLY A 104 21.72 24.82 -38.21
C GLY A 104 20.34 24.14 -38.12
N PHE A 105 19.31 24.96 -37.92
CA PHE A 105 17.90 24.79 -38.32
C PHE A 105 17.52 23.47 -39.03
N GLY A 106 17.18 22.42 -38.26
CA GLY A 106 16.86 21.08 -38.80
C GLY A 106 15.64 20.40 -38.16
N ASN A 107 14.49 20.60 -38.79
CA ASN A 107 13.30 19.74 -38.87
C ASN A 107 12.53 19.32 -37.58
N ARG A 108 11.41 20.02 -37.35
CA ARG A 108 10.51 19.97 -36.18
C ARG A 108 9.44 18.85 -36.19
N ASN A 109 9.56 17.81 -37.01
CA ASN A 109 8.43 16.88 -37.28
C ASN A 109 8.45 15.50 -36.59
N ARG A 110 9.39 15.19 -35.69
CA ARG A 110 9.44 13.85 -35.04
C ARG A 110 8.72 13.71 -33.70
N SER A 111 8.18 14.77 -33.10
CA SER A 111 7.62 14.72 -31.74
C SER A 111 6.19 14.14 -31.70
N CYS A 112 5.33 14.46 -32.66
CA CYS A 112 3.89 14.13 -32.58
C CYS A 112 3.60 12.61 -32.60
N LEU A 113 4.35 11.82 -33.39
CA LEU A 113 4.12 10.38 -33.56
C LEU A 113 4.48 9.55 -32.31
N VAL A 114 5.50 9.98 -31.55
CA VAL A 114 5.92 9.30 -30.30
C VAL A 114 4.92 9.61 -29.17
N PHE A 115 4.43 10.85 -29.08
CA PHE A 115 3.41 11.23 -28.09
C PHE A 115 2.07 10.49 -28.28
N ILE A 116 1.69 10.20 -29.53
CA ILE A 116 0.47 9.44 -29.83
C ILE A 116 0.65 7.95 -29.47
N GLY A 117 1.82 7.37 -29.77
CA GLY A 117 2.14 5.98 -29.42
C GLY A 117 2.10 5.71 -27.91
N ASP A 118 2.68 6.61 -27.11
CA ASP A 118 2.70 6.46 -25.65
C ASP A 118 1.31 6.58 -25.03
N LYS A 119 0.45 7.48 -25.54
CA LYS A 119 -0.94 7.60 -25.09
C LYS A 119 -1.74 6.34 -25.41
N ILE A 120 -1.57 5.77 -26.60
CA ILE A 120 -2.25 4.54 -27.03
C ILE A 120 -1.81 3.35 -26.17
N TYR A 121 -0.51 3.17 -25.96
CA TYR A 121 0.00 2.10 -25.10
C TYR A 121 -0.56 2.20 -23.67
N TRP A 122 -0.63 3.42 -23.12
CA TRP A 122 -1.15 3.64 -21.75
C TRP A 122 -2.64 3.33 -21.64
N VAL A 123 -3.44 3.65 -22.67
CA VAL A 123 -4.87 3.31 -22.73
C VAL A 123 -5.06 1.79 -22.78
N PHE A 124 -4.33 1.09 -23.66
CA PHE A 124 -4.42 -0.37 -23.77
C PHE A 124 -3.95 -1.07 -22.49
N TYR A 125 -2.86 -0.62 -21.89
CA TYR A 125 -2.35 -1.17 -20.63
C TYR A 125 -3.36 -0.99 -19.48
N SER A 126 -3.99 0.18 -19.38
CA SER A 126 -5.03 0.47 -18.38
C SER A 126 -6.27 -0.41 -18.57
N MET A 127 -6.74 -0.58 -19.81
CA MET A 127 -7.86 -1.47 -20.13
C MET A 127 -7.57 -2.92 -19.77
N PHE A 128 -6.39 -3.44 -20.11
CA PHE A 128 -6.01 -4.83 -19.85
C PHE A 128 -5.89 -5.14 -18.35
N ARG A 129 -5.37 -4.19 -17.57
CA ARG A 129 -5.29 -4.30 -16.10
C ARG A 129 -6.68 -4.28 -15.46
N GLY A 130 -7.58 -3.44 -15.98
CA GLY A 130 -8.98 -3.40 -15.54
C GLY A 130 -9.69 -4.72 -15.81
N THR A 131 -9.54 -5.29 -17.02
CA THR A 131 -10.16 -6.57 -17.36
C THR A 131 -9.61 -7.71 -16.51
N TYR A 132 -8.30 -7.75 -16.25
CA TYR A 132 -7.70 -8.76 -15.39
C TYR A 132 -8.26 -8.70 -13.96
N PHE A 133 -8.38 -7.50 -13.39
CA PHE A 133 -8.94 -7.29 -12.06
C PHE A 133 -10.41 -7.77 -11.96
N VAL A 134 -11.24 -7.45 -12.95
CA VAL A 134 -12.65 -7.87 -12.97
C VAL A 134 -12.77 -9.40 -13.10
N VAL A 135 -11.94 -10.01 -13.95
CA VAL A 135 -11.90 -11.47 -14.11
C VAL A 135 -11.47 -12.15 -12.81
N GLU A 136 -10.45 -11.63 -12.12
CA GLU A 136 -10.01 -12.16 -10.84
C GLU A 136 -11.10 -12.06 -9.75
N LEU A 137 -11.81 -10.92 -9.69
CA LEU A 137 -12.91 -10.72 -8.75
C LEU A 137 -14.05 -11.72 -9.02
N TYR A 138 -14.37 -11.96 -10.29
CA TYR A 138 -15.38 -12.92 -10.72
C TYR A 138 -15.03 -14.35 -10.30
N PHE A 139 -13.78 -14.79 -10.51
CA PHE A 139 -13.33 -16.11 -10.08
C PHE A 139 -13.34 -16.27 -8.56
N LYS A 140 -12.89 -15.25 -7.81
CA LYS A 140 -12.93 -15.25 -6.35
C LYS A 140 -14.36 -15.33 -5.83
N TRP A 141 -15.29 -14.59 -6.43
CA TRP A 141 -16.71 -14.64 -6.06
C TRP A 141 -17.29 -16.05 -6.23
N TRP A 142 -17.09 -16.69 -7.38
CA TRP A 142 -17.53 -18.06 -7.61
C TRP A 142 -16.89 -19.07 -6.66
N PHE A 143 -15.59 -18.92 -6.37
CA PHE A 143 -14.90 -19.78 -5.41
C PHE A 143 -15.53 -19.70 -4.01
N TYR A 144 -15.80 -18.50 -3.51
CA TYR A 144 -16.41 -18.33 -2.20
C TYR A 144 -17.87 -18.76 -2.17
N LEU A 145 -18.63 -18.50 -3.22
CA LEU A 145 -20.02 -18.95 -3.34
C LEU A 145 -20.12 -20.47 -3.33
N LEU A 146 -19.28 -21.17 -4.10
CA LEU A 146 -19.27 -22.64 -4.10
C LEU A 146 -18.79 -23.21 -2.75
N LYS A 147 -17.75 -22.62 -2.16
CA LYS A 147 -17.18 -23.10 -0.89
C LYS A 147 -18.16 -22.94 0.27
N PHE A 148 -18.76 -21.77 0.43
CA PHE A 148 -19.63 -21.47 1.57
C PHE A 148 -21.10 -21.77 1.30
N GLY A 149 -21.57 -21.58 0.07
CA GLY A 149 -22.96 -21.82 -0.31
C GLY A 149 -23.29 -23.28 -0.59
N ILE A 150 -22.32 -24.07 -1.06
CA ILE A 150 -22.57 -25.47 -1.45
C ILE A 150 -21.74 -26.44 -0.61
N TYR A 151 -20.41 -26.34 -0.63
CA TYR A 151 -19.55 -27.35 -0.04
C TYR A 151 -19.76 -27.53 1.48
N TRP A 152 -19.78 -26.44 2.25
CA TRP A 152 -19.98 -26.51 3.70
C TRP A 152 -21.36 -27.06 4.12
N PRO A 153 -22.49 -26.59 3.53
CA PRO A 153 -23.80 -27.16 3.80
C PRO A 153 -23.91 -28.65 3.42
N VAL A 154 -23.40 -29.02 2.25
CA VAL A 154 -23.42 -30.42 1.80
C VAL A 154 -22.59 -31.29 2.74
N LYS A 155 -21.38 -30.87 3.12
CA LYS A 155 -20.55 -31.57 4.09
C LYS A 155 -21.27 -31.77 5.43
N PHE A 156 -21.90 -30.72 5.95
CA PHE A 156 -22.65 -30.79 7.19
C PHE A 156 -23.81 -31.80 7.11
N VAL A 157 -24.57 -31.79 6.02
CA VAL A 157 -25.67 -32.74 5.82
C VAL A 157 -25.13 -34.18 5.75
N PHE A 158 -24.10 -34.44 4.95
CA PHE A 158 -23.52 -35.79 4.85
C PHE A 158 -22.97 -36.31 6.18
N GLU A 159 -22.17 -35.51 6.90
CA GLU A 159 -21.61 -35.91 8.20
C GLU A 159 -22.72 -36.13 9.23
N SER A 160 -23.76 -35.29 9.23
CA SER A 160 -24.91 -35.43 10.14
C SER A 160 -25.75 -36.67 9.84
N THR A 161 -26.05 -36.92 8.56
CA THR A 161 -26.81 -38.09 8.12
C THR A 161 -26.06 -39.38 8.43
N PHE A 162 -24.76 -39.45 8.12
CA PHE A 162 -23.93 -40.64 8.39
C PHE A 162 -23.82 -40.96 9.89
N SER A 163 -23.66 -39.93 10.72
CA SER A 163 -23.66 -40.06 12.18
C SER A 163 -25.01 -40.61 12.69
N LEU A 164 -26.11 -40.05 12.20
CA LEU A 164 -27.46 -40.47 12.60
C LEU A 164 -27.77 -41.91 12.17
N THR A 165 -27.40 -42.30 10.96
CA THR A 165 -27.62 -43.68 10.46
C THR A 165 -26.79 -44.69 11.23
N THR A 166 -25.53 -44.37 11.53
CA THR A 166 -24.65 -45.24 12.31
C THR A 166 -25.20 -45.44 13.73
N TRP A 167 -25.68 -44.36 14.35
CA TRP A 167 -26.34 -44.43 15.65
C TRP A 167 -27.62 -45.28 15.63
N ALA A 168 -28.48 -45.11 14.62
CA ALA A 168 -29.73 -45.87 14.48
C ALA A 168 -29.46 -47.37 14.30
N LEU A 169 -28.48 -47.74 13.47
CA LEU A 169 -28.11 -49.14 13.27
C LEU A 169 -27.53 -49.78 14.54
N ASN A 170 -26.63 -49.09 15.24
CA ASN A 170 -26.06 -49.59 16.49
C ASN A 170 -27.12 -49.75 17.58
N THR A 171 -28.05 -48.80 17.68
CA THR A 171 -29.16 -48.87 18.64
C THR A 171 -30.09 -50.03 18.30
N SER A 172 -30.39 -50.24 17.02
CA SER A 172 -31.22 -51.37 16.56
C SER A 172 -30.54 -52.71 16.86
N TYR A 173 -29.23 -52.84 16.63
CA TYR A 173 -28.46 -54.03 16.97
C TYR A 173 -28.45 -54.29 18.49
N SER A 174 -28.19 -53.27 19.30
CA SER A 174 -28.22 -53.38 20.76
C SER A 174 -29.61 -53.77 21.29
N LEU A 175 -30.69 -53.30 20.66
CA LEU A 175 -32.06 -53.70 21.02
C LEU A 175 -32.33 -55.18 20.72
N VAL A 176 -31.86 -55.69 19.58
CA VAL A 176 -32.01 -57.11 19.24
C VAL A 176 -31.22 -58.00 20.22
N VAL A 177 -29.97 -57.64 20.52
CA VAL A 177 -29.14 -58.37 21.50
C VAL A 177 -29.78 -58.35 22.88
N TRP A 178 -30.28 -57.19 23.32
CA TRP A 178 -31.01 -57.07 24.59
C TRP A 178 -32.28 -57.90 24.60
N PHE A 179 -33.04 -57.95 23.50
CA PHE A 179 -34.27 -58.74 23.41
C PHE A 179 -33.98 -60.25 23.53
N VAL A 180 -32.91 -60.73 22.89
CA VAL A 180 -32.47 -62.13 23.04
C VAL A 180 -32.05 -62.42 24.49
N TRP A 181 -31.34 -61.50 25.16
CA TRP A 181 -30.98 -61.64 26.57
C TRP A 181 -32.20 -61.59 27.51
N PHE A 182 -33.20 -60.75 27.20
CA PHE A 182 -34.46 -60.67 27.96
C PHE A 182 -35.25 -61.98 27.92
N LEU A 183 -35.17 -62.74 26.82
CA LEU A 183 -35.82 -64.04 26.70
C LEU A 183 -35.15 -65.13 27.56
N SER A 184 -33.86 -64.99 27.91
CA SER A 184 -33.19 -65.93 28.84
C SER A 184 -33.39 -65.53 30.30
N ASP A 185 -33.16 -64.26 30.64
CA ASP A 185 -33.16 -63.74 32.02
C ASP A 185 -33.88 -62.39 32.11
N PRO A 186 -35.21 -62.37 32.32
CA PRO A 186 -36.02 -61.16 32.20
C PRO A 186 -35.76 -60.11 33.30
N VAL A 187 -35.33 -60.54 34.48
CA VAL A 187 -35.12 -59.63 35.64
C VAL A 187 -33.82 -58.83 35.50
N ASP A 188 -32.72 -59.46 35.10
CA ASP A 188 -31.43 -58.76 34.93
C ASP A 188 -31.40 -57.89 33.67
N ALA A 189 -32.07 -58.31 32.59
CA ALA A 189 -32.20 -57.52 31.39
C ALA A 189 -33.05 -56.25 31.61
N SER A 190 -34.13 -56.33 32.41
CA SER A 190 -35.00 -55.18 32.70
C SER A 190 -34.34 -54.14 33.62
N THR A 191 -33.60 -54.56 34.65
CA THR A 191 -32.82 -53.64 35.50
C THR A 191 -31.73 -52.92 34.70
N SER A 192 -31.05 -53.63 33.80
CA SER A 192 -30.05 -53.04 32.88
C SER A 192 -30.65 -52.03 31.90
N ALA A 193 -31.86 -52.28 31.38
CA ALA A 193 -32.56 -51.35 30.50
C ALA A 193 -32.95 -50.03 31.20
N ILE A 194 -33.39 -50.12 32.46
CA ILE A 194 -33.73 -48.94 33.28
C ILE A 194 -32.48 -48.08 33.51
N VAL A 195 -31.33 -48.70 33.83
CA VAL A 195 -30.05 -47.99 34.00
C VAL A 195 -29.60 -47.33 32.68
N TRP A 196 -29.73 -48.02 31.55
CA TRP A 196 -29.37 -47.47 30.23
C TRP A 196 -30.26 -46.27 29.83
N LEU A 197 -31.58 -46.39 30.03
CA LEU A 197 -32.54 -45.29 29.79
C LEU A 197 -32.29 -44.10 30.71
N GLY A 198 -31.99 -44.35 32.00
CA GLY A 198 -31.61 -43.32 32.95
C GLY A 198 -30.33 -42.56 32.53
N GLY A 199 -29.32 -43.29 32.05
CA GLY A 199 -28.10 -42.69 31.50
C GLY A 199 -28.34 -41.83 30.25
N LYS A 200 -29.24 -42.26 29.35
CA LYS A 200 -29.61 -41.46 28.18
C LYS A 200 -30.39 -40.20 28.55
N ALA A 201 -31.35 -40.28 29.47
CA ALA A 201 -32.07 -39.12 29.98
C ALA A 201 -31.12 -38.09 30.59
N PHE A 202 -30.15 -38.54 31.40
CA PHE A 202 -29.11 -37.66 31.94
C PHE A 202 -28.26 -37.01 30.85
N SER A 203 -27.89 -37.75 29.79
CA SER A 203 -27.12 -37.18 28.67
C SER A 203 -27.89 -36.10 27.90
N VAL A 204 -29.20 -36.26 27.73
CA VAL A 204 -30.06 -35.28 27.05
C VAL A 204 -30.21 -34.02 27.90
N ILE A 205 -30.43 -34.17 29.21
CA ILE A 205 -30.46 -33.05 30.15
C ILE A 205 -29.12 -32.32 30.15
N HIS A 206 -28.02 -33.05 30.26
CA HIS A 206 -26.67 -32.49 30.23
C HIS A 206 -26.41 -31.73 28.92
N PHE A 207 -26.73 -32.30 27.75
CA PHE A 207 -26.58 -31.60 26.46
C PHE A 207 -27.46 -30.35 26.36
N SER A 208 -28.70 -30.43 26.83
CA SER A 208 -29.67 -29.32 26.79
C SER A 208 -29.25 -28.16 27.69
N VAL A 209 -28.55 -28.43 28.79
CA VAL A 209 -28.05 -27.40 29.72
C VAL A 209 -26.67 -26.89 29.32
N THR A 210 -25.75 -27.78 28.92
CA THR A 210 -24.36 -27.37 28.63
C THR A 210 -24.20 -26.68 27.28
N SER A 211 -24.98 -27.03 26.26
CA SER A 211 -24.86 -26.43 24.93
C SER A 211 -25.18 -24.92 24.91
N PRO A 212 -26.29 -24.45 25.53
CA PRO A 212 -26.57 -23.01 25.63
C PRO A 212 -25.50 -22.26 26.42
N VAL A 213 -25.01 -22.85 27.52
CA VAL A 213 -23.97 -22.24 28.36
C VAL A 213 -22.67 -22.10 27.59
N MET A 214 -22.23 -23.14 26.87
CA MET A 214 -21.03 -23.09 26.04
C MET A 214 -21.15 -22.07 24.90
N ALA A 215 -22.32 -21.99 24.25
CA ALA A 215 -22.59 -20.99 23.22
C ALA A 215 -22.53 -19.56 23.79
N PHE A 216 -23.10 -19.33 24.98
CA PHE A 216 -23.04 -18.04 25.66
C PHE A 216 -21.62 -17.65 26.09
N VAL A 217 -20.85 -18.59 26.64
CA VAL A 217 -19.43 -18.37 26.99
C VAL A 217 -18.60 -18.07 25.74
N TRP A 218 -18.87 -18.75 24.62
CA TRP A 218 -18.19 -18.46 23.36
C TRP A 218 -18.55 -17.06 22.84
N LEU A 219 -19.83 -16.68 22.87
CA LEU A 219 -20.30 -15.37 22.43
C LEU A 219 -19.66 -14.25 23.27
N THR A 220 -19.67 -14.38 24.59
CA THR A 220 -19.07 -13.39 25.50
C THR A 220 -17.57 -13.26 25.30
N LYS A 221 -16.83 -14.36 25.10
CA LYS A 221 -15.40 -14.32 24.74
C LYS A 221 -15.16 -13.59 23.41
N LYS A 222 -16.01 -13.82 22.40
CA LYS A 222 -15.88 -13.16 21.10
C LYS A 222 -16.20 -11.67 21.17
N VAL A 223 -17.26 -11.30 21.88
CA VAL A 223 -17.61 -9.90 22.14
C VAL A 223 -16.48 -9.22 22.89
N TRP A 224 -15.98 -9.80 23.99
CA TRP A 224 -14.85 -9.26 24.75
C TRP A 224 -13.60 -9.04 23.89
N SER A 225 -13.23 -10.05 23.08
CA SER A 225 -12.10 -9.94 22.16
C SER A 225 -12.27 -8.81 21.15
N LEU A 226 -13.49 -8.60 20.64
CA LEU A 226 -13.79 -7.52 19.70
C LEU A 226 -13.73 -6.15 20.39
N THR A 227 -14.29 -6.03 21.59
CA THR A 227 -14.26 -4.80 22.38
C THR A 227 -12.83 -4.40 22.74
N CYS A 228 -11.98 -5.35 23.17
CA CYS A 228 -10.56 -5.09 23.41
C CYS A 228 -9.81 -4.66 22.14
N LEU A 229 -10.13 -5.24 20.98
CA LEU A 229 -9.52 -4.85 19.71
C LEU A 229 -9.90 -3.41 19.33
N VAL A 230 -11.18 -3.05 19.45
CA VAL A 230 -11.67 -1.68 19.17
C VAL A 230 -11.06 -0.68 20.15
N ALA A 231 -10.93 -1.03 21.43
CA ALA A 231 -10.33 -0.16 22.44
C ALA A 231 -8.81 0.03 22.24
N ASN A 232 -8.10 -0.98 21.74
CA ASN A 232 -6.65 -0.92 21.49
C ASN A 232 -6.29 -0.26 20.16
N LEU A 233 -7.21 -0.20 19.18
CA LEU A 233 -6.95 0.35 17.86
C LEU A 233 -6.44 1.82 17.92
N PRO A 234 -7.03 2.74 18.71
CA PRO A 234 -6.50 4.09 18.85
C PRO A 234 -5.07 4.12 19.40
N PHE A 235 -4.73 3.23 20.34
CA PHE A 235 -3.40 3.20 20.94
C PHE A 235 -2.34 2.70 19.95
N VAL A 236 -2.64 1.66 19.17
CA VAL A 236 -1.75 1.16 18.12
C VAL A 236 -1.57 2.19 17.01
N VAL A 237 -2.64 2.87 16.59
CA VAL A 237 -2.57 3.95 15.60
C VAL A 237 -1.75 5.13 16.13
N PHE A 238 -1.96 5.51 17.39
CA PHE A 238 -1.21 6.59 18.03
C PHE A 238 0.28 6.25 18.18
N ASP A 239 0.62 5.03 18.61
CA ASP A 239 2.00 4.56 18.72
C ASP A 239 2.69 4.54 17.34
N ALA A 240 2.03 4.02 16.30
CA ALA A 240 2.53 4.07 14.93
C ALA A 240 2.74 5.51 14.43
N TRP A 241 1.83 6.43 14.75
CA TRP A 241 1.94 7.85 14.40
C TRP A 241 3.09 8.52 15.13
N MET A 242 3.22 8.31 16.45
CA MET A 242 4.32 8.83 17.26
C MET A 242 5.68 8.30 16.78
N ASN A 243 5.77 7.02 16.41
CA ASN A 243 6.97 6.42 15.83
C ASN A 243 7.33 6.98 14.44
N CYS A 244 6.34 7.46 13.67
CA CYS A 244 6.59 8.18 12.42
C CYS A 244 7.13 9.60 12.67
N MET A 245 6.66 10.26 13.72
CA MET A 245 7.08 11.64 14.05
C MET A 245 8.39 11.71 14.83
N SER A 246 8.73 10.69 15.62
CA SER A 246 9.92 10.66 16.47
C SER A 246 11.21 10.18 15.76
N SER A 247 11.14 9.94 14.45
CA SER A 247 12.19 9.22 13.71
C SER A 247 13.44 10.07 13.45
N PHE A 248 14.30 10.10 14.46
CA PHE A 248 15.75 10.05 14.27
C PHE A 248 16.26 8.58 14.18
N SER A 249 15.40 7.58 14.40
CA SER A 249 15.72 6.15 14.30
C SER A 249 15.45 5.58 12.90
N ASP A 250 16.21 4.56 12.51
CA ASP A 250 16.04 3.81 11.25
C ASP A 250 14.72 3.03 11.27
N ASN A 251 13.65 3.66 10.77
CA ASN A 251 12.35 3.03 10.55
C ASN A 251 12.20 2.58 9.09
N GLU A 252 11.22 1.70 8.86
CA GLU A 252 10.92 1.16 7.51
C GLU A 252 10.62 2.28 6.49
N THR A 253 10.05 3.41 6.94
CA THR A 253 9.73 4.54 6.07
C THR A 253 11.00 5.24 5.57
N LYS A 254 12.00 5.49 6.44
CA LYS A 254 13.31 6.03 6.05
C LYS A 254 14.02 5.09 5.08
N GLN A 255 14.05 3.79 5.37
CA GLN A 255 14.64 2.80 4.46
C GLN A 255 13.93 2.81 3.09
N TRP A 256 12.60 2.90 3.08
CA TRP A 256 11.83 2.98 1.86
C TRP A 256 12.14 4.26 1.06
N VAL A 257 12.23 5.42 1.71
CA VAL A 257 12.61 6.68 1.05
C VAL A 257 14.02 6.59 0.47
N VAL A 258 15.00 6.10 1.23
CA VAL A 258 16.37 5.89 0.76
C VAL A 258 16.40 4.95 -0.45
N MET A 259 15.62 3.86 -0.42
CA MET A 259 15.49 2.94 -1.54
C MET A 259 14.87 3.61 -2.78
N GLN A 260 13.85 4.47 -2.61
CA GLN A 260 13.27 5.22 -3.73
C GLN A 260 14.25 6.23 -4.33
N VAL A 261 15.05 6.89 -3.49
CA VAL A 261 16.10 7.81 -3.94
C VAL A 261 17.18 7.06 -4.71
N ALA A 262 17.62 5.90 -4.21
CA ALA A 262 18.60 5.06 -4.89
C ALA A 262 18.08 4.58 -6.26
N ARG A 263 16.83 4.08 -6.30
CA ARG A 263 16.18 3.64 -7.55
C ARG A 263 16.06 4.78 -8.57
N SER A 264 15.64 5.96 -8.12
CA SER A 264 15.49 7.14 -8.99
C SER A 264 16.85 7.60 -9.53
N SER A 265 17.89 7.54 -8.70
CA SER A 265 19.27 7.83 -9.08
C SER A 265 19.82 6.84 -10.12
N GLU A 266 19.51 5.54 -9.95
CA GLU A 266 19.90 4.50 -10.90
C GLU A 266 19.21 4.71 -12.27
N VAL A 267 17.91 5.04 -12.27
CA VAL A 267 17.16 5.34 -13.50
C VAL A 267 17.77 6.54 -14.22
N PHE A 268 18.04 7.63 -13.50
CA PHE A 268 18.69 8.82 -14.05
C PHE A 268 20.07 8.50 -14.63
N TYR A 269 20.91 7.78 -13.87
CA TYR A 269 22.24 7.38 -14.29
C TYR A 269 22.21 6.52 -15.56
N LYS A 270 21.35 5.49 -15.61
CA LYS A 270 21.19 4.63 -16.79
C LYS A 270 20.75 5.43 -18.02
N ALA A 271 19.79 6.34 -17.86
CA ALA A 271 19.33 7.21 -18.95
C ALA A 271 20.47 8.08 -19.50
N MET A 272 21.29 8.67 -18.62
CA MET A 272 22.43 9.49 -19.02
C MET A 272 23.52 8.67 -19.70
N VAL A 273 23.89 7.51 -19.13
CA VAL A 273 24.89 6.61 -19.74
C VAL A 273 24.45 6.14 -21.13
N GLU A 274 23.18 5.74 -21.30
CA GLU A 274 22.64 5.35 -22.59
C GLU A 274 22.62 6.50 -23.60
N TYR A 275 22.33 7.72 -23.15
CA TYR A 275 22.33 8.89 -24.02
C TYR A 275 23.74 9.23 -24.53
N TYR A 276 24.73 9.25 -23.63
CA TYR A 276 26.11 9.58 -23.98
C TYR A 276 26.84 8.45 -24.70
N SER A 277 26.44 7.18 -24.53
CA SER A 277 27.04 6.07 -25.28
C SER A 277 26.63 6.03 -26.76
N LYS A 278 25.51 6.65 -27.11
CA LYS A 278 24.99 6.74 -28.49
C LYS A 278 25.56 7.92 -29.29
N LYS A 279 26.29 8.83 -28.65
CA LYS A 279 26.98 9.97 -29.29
C LYS A 279 28.46 9.67 -29.44
#